data_AF-A0A1X0CWL8-F1
#
_entry.id   AF-A0A1X0CWL8-F1
#
_cell.length_a   1.000
_cell.length_b   1.000
_cell.length_c   1.000
_cell.angle_alpha   90.00
_cell.angle_beta   90.00
_cell.angle_gamma   90.00
#
_symmetry.space_group_name_H-M   'P 1'
#
loop_
_entity.id
_entity.type
_entity.pdbx_description
1 polymer ?
#
loop_
_entity_poly.entity_id
_entity_poly.type
_entity_poly.pdbx_seq_one_letter_code
_entity_poly.pdbx_strand_id
1 'polypeptide(L)' 'MAADVFAQTYEHVDGDRYRKTAPVHAVQLAETVLVQTLEGTATGQPGDWLVRNPGGECWPVTGADFARRYERV' A
#
# COMPACT_ATOMS: atom_id res chain seq x y z
N MET A 1 -17.97 -9.35 -10.97
CA MET A 1 -16.82 -10.12 -11.49
C MET A 1 -15.54 -9.40 -11.07
N ALA A 2 -14.35 -10.02 -11.09
CA ALA A 2 -13.10 -9.36 -10.67
C ALA A 2 -12.77 -8.08 -11.46
N ALA A 3 -13.34 -7.91 -12.65
CA ALA A 3 -13.20 -6.73 -13.50
C ALA A 3 -13.80 -5.43 -12.90
N ASP A 4 -14.85 -5.53 -12.08
CA ASP A 4 -15.56 -4.36 -11.54
C ASP A 4 -14.79 -3.58 -10.46
N VAL A 5 -13.85 -4.24 -9.78
CA VAL A 5 -13.05 -3.65 -8.68
C VAL A 5 -11.84 -2.88 -9.23
N PHE A 6 -11.29 -3.34 -10.36
CA PHE A 6 -10.10 -2.76 -10.98
C PHE A 6 -10.38 -1.33 -11.48
N ALA A 7 -11.50 -1.10 -12.18
CA ALA A 7 -11.86 0.22 -12.71
C ALA A 7 -12.20 1.26 -11.63
N GLN A 8 -12.59 0.85 -10.42
CA GLN A 8 -12.97 1.76 -9.34
C GLN A 8 -11.79 2.26 -8.48
N THR A 9 -10.65 1.56 -8.48
CA THR A 9 -9.52 1.90 -7.61
C THR A 9 -8.23 2.25 -8.35
N TYR A 10 -8.22 2.11 -9.68
CA TYR A 10 -7.06 2.35 -10.53
C TYR A 10 -7.38 3.39 -11.61
N GLU A 11 -6.70 4.54 -11.57
CA GLU A 11 -6.71 5.52 -12.65
C GLU A 11 -5.72 5.07 -13.72
N HIS A 12 -6.14 5.08 -14.99
CA HIS A 12 -5.25 4.84 -16.12
C HIS A 12 -4.29 6.02 -16.27
N VAL A 13 -2.99 5.75 -16.25
CA VAL A 13 -1.94 6.78 -16.32
C VAL A 13 -1.49 7.00 -17.77
N ASP A 14 -1.12 5.91 -18.46
CA ASP A 14 -0.74 5.86 -19.88
C ASP A 14 -0.45 4.40 -20.31
N GLY A 15 -0.68 4.02 -21.57
CA GLY A 15 -0.41 2.66 -22.07
C GLY A 15 -1.07 1.54 -21.24
N ASP A 16 -0.29 0.63 -20.65
CA ASP A 16 -0.76 -0.41 -19.73
C ASP A 16 -0.52 -0.07 -18.23
N ARG A 17 -0.30 1.22 -17.90
CA ARG A 17 0.03 1.66 -16.54
C ARG A 17 -1.20 2.20 -15.84
N TYR A 18 -1.43 1.69 -14.64
CA TYR A 18 -2.53 2.07 -13.78
C TYR A 18 -1.99 2.53 -12.42
N ARG A 19 -2.51 3.64 -11.88
CA ARG A 19 -2.17 4.17 -10.56
C ARG A 19 -3.34 3.93 -9.62
N LYS A 20 -3.07 3.27 -8.50
CA LYS A 20 -4.05 3.15 -7.42
C LYS A 20 -4.22 4.53 -6.77
N THR A 21 -5.34 5.21 -7.02
CA THR A 21 -5.62 6.58 -6.54
C THR A 21 -6.37 6.61 -5.21
N ALA A 22 -6.83 5.46 -4.72
CA ALA A 22 -7.51 5.37 -3.44
C ALA A 22 -6.55 5.80 -2.31
N PRO A 23 -6.93 6.77 -1.47
CA PRO A 23 -6.12 7.17 -0.33
C PRO A 23 -5.92 5.98 0.60
N VAL A 24 -4.71 5.86 1.13
CA VAL A 24 -4.33 4.84 2.10
C VAL A 24 -4.06 5.50 3.45
N HIS A 25 -4.28 4.76 4.53
CA HIS A 25 -3.74 5.14 5.83
C HIS A 25 -2.34 4.56 5.96
N ALA A 26 -1.42 5.33 6.52
CA ALA A 26 -0.06 4.86 6.74
C ALA A 26 0.44 5.34 8.10
N VAL A 27 1.12 4.45 8.82
CA VAL A 27 1.78 4.76 10.09
C VAL A 27 3.23 4.28 10.03
N GLN A 28 4.16 5.11 10.53
CA GLN A 28 5.54 4.70 10.62
C GLN A 28 5.71 3.73 11.79
N LEU A 29 6.45 2.65 11.56
CA LEU A 29 6.71 1.61 12.53
C LEU A 29 7.81 2.05 13.50
N ALA A 30 7.54 1.87 14.80
CA ALA A 30 8.51 2.11 15.86
C ALA A 30 9.28 0.85 16.25
N GLU A 31 8.74 -0.32 15.93
CA GLU A 31 9.28 -1.64 16.26
C GLU A 31 9.12 -2.60 15.07
N THR A 32 9.82 -3.73 15.11
CA THR A 32 9.67 -4.77 14.10
C THR A 32 8.30 -5.44 14.23
N VAL A 33 7.55 -5.51 13.15
CA VAL A 33 6.21 -6.14 13.12
C VAL A 33 6.13 -7.23 12.06
N LEU A 34 5.31 -8.25 12.33
CA LEU A 34 4.91 -9.25 11.34
C LEU A 34 3.48 -8.94 10.89
N VAL A 35 3.29 -8.79 9.59
CA VAL A 35 2.01 -8.44 8.97
C VAL A 35 1.56 -9.61 8.11
N GLN A 36 0.34 -10.09 8.32
CA GLN A 36 -0.28 -11.04 7.39
C GLN A 36 -0.76 -10.27 6.16
N THR A 37 -0.13 -10.54 5.03
CA THR A 37 -0.51 -10.00 3.71
C THR A 37 -1.14 -11.12 2.87
N LEU A 38 -1.70 -10.78 1.71
CA LEU A 38 -2.26 -11.80 0.80
C LEU A 38 -1.19 -12.72 0.23
N GLU A 39 0.04 -12.23 0.10
CA GLU A 39 1.21 -12.95 -0.39
C GLU A 39 1.91 -13.78 0.70
N GLY A 40 1.47 -13.64 1.96
CA GLY A 40 2.03 -14.33 3.11
C GLY A 40 2.46 -13.36 4.22
N THR A 41 3.20 -13.87 5.21
CA THR A 41 3.71 -13.03 6.29
C THR A 41 4.85 -12.13 5.78
N ALA A 42 4.69 -10.82 5.93
CA ALA A 42 5.72 -9.83 5.65
C ALA A 42 6.27 -9.23 6.95
N THR A 43 7.54 -8.84 6.97
CA THR A 43 8.16 -8.16 8.12
C THR A 43 8.34 -6.68 7.81
N GLY A 44 7.90 -5.81 8.73
CA GLY A 44 8.25 -4.39 8.72
C GLY A 44 9.24 -4.07 9.82
N GLN A 45 10.20 -3.19 9.57
CA GLN A 45 11.22 -2.77 10.54
C GLN A 45 10.93 -1.37 11.10
N PRO A 46 11.56 -0.98 12.24
CA PRO A 46 11.52 0.40 12.69
C PRO A 46 11.94 1.37 11.56
N GLY A 47 11.14 2.40 11.33
CA GLY A 47 11.34 3.37 10.25
C GLY A 47 10.62 3.04 8.94
N ASP A 48 10.17 1.80 8.74
CA ASP A 48 9.26 1.42 7.66
C ASP A 48 7.84 1.92 7.94
N TRP A 49 6.97 1.81 6.95
CA TRP A 49 5.58 2.24 7.04
C TRP A 49 4.64 1.06 6.91
N LEU A 50 3.69 0.93 7.85
CA LEU A 50 2.55 0.04 7.69
C LEU A 50 1.45 0.80 6.95
N VAL A 51 1.13 0.33 5.74
CA VAL A 51 0.10 0.92 4.89
C VAL A 51 -1.15 0.07 4.96
N ARG A 52 -2.32 0.71 5.04
CA ARG A 52 -3.64 0.09 5.04
C ARG A 52 -4.52 0.72 3.97
N ASN A 53 -5.10 -0.09 3.09
CA ASN A 53 -6.07 0.38 2.11
C ASN A 53 -7.50 0.44 2.69
N PRO A 54 -8.46 1.08 2.00
CA PRO A 54 -9.86 1.12 2.43
C PRO A 54 -10.52 -0.26 2.58
N GLY A 55 -10.05 -1.27 1.82
CA GLY A 55 -10.48 -2.66 1.91
C GLY A 55 -9.98 -3.39 3.16
N GLY A 56 -9.09 -2.76 3.95
CA GLY A 56 -8.56 -3.30 5.20
C GLY A 56 -7.30 -4.12 5.05
N GLU A 57 -6.80 -4.31 3.83
CA GLU A 57 -5.53 -5.00 3.60
C GLU A 57 -4.37 -4.12 4.09
N CYS A 58 -3.42 -4.76 4.76
CA CYS A 58 -2.25 -4.10 5.34
C CYS A 58 -0.96 -4.70 4.76
N TRP A 59 0.03 -3.85 4.48
CA TRP A 59 1.35 -4.30 4.05
C TRP A 59 2.44 -3.33 4.51
N PRO A 60 3.64 -3.82 4.86
CA PRO A 60 4.78 -2.97 5.15
C PRO A 60 5.38 -2.41 3.85
N VAL A 61 5.86 -1.18 3.90
CA VAL A 61 6.59 -0.50 2.83
C VAL A 61 7.85 0.11 3.45
N THR A 62 9.00 -0.06 2.80
CA THR A 62 10.24 0.53 3.31
C THR A 62 10.12 2.05 3.43
N GLY A 63 10.82 2.67 4.39
CA GLY A 63 10.82 4.14 4.52
C GLY A 63 11.19 4.86 3.21
N ALA A 64 12.16 4.30 2.48
CA ALA A 64 12.61 4.83 1.19
C ALA A 64 11.56 4.68 0.08
N ASP A 65 10.90 3.52 -0.02
CA ASP A 65 9.83 3.32 -1.00
C ASP A 65 8.60 4.17 -0.67
N PHE A 66 8.28 4.33 0.62
CA PHE A 66 7.14 5.11 1.05
C PHE A 66 7.30 6.57 0.63
N ALA A 67 8.44 7.18 0.94
CA ALA A 67 8.74 8.56 0.57
C ALA A 67 8.78 8.80 -0.95
N ARG A 68 9.08 7.79 -1.75
CA ARG A 68 9.12 7.89 -3.22
C ARG A 68 7.76 7.72 -3.89
N ARG A 69 6.83 6.98 -3.26
CA ARG A 69 5.59 6.52 -3.90
C ARG A 69 4.32 7.16 -3.33
N TYR A 70 4.39 7.71 -2.12
CA TYR A 70 3.23 8.26 -1.42
C TYR A 70 3.44 9.74 -1.12
N GLU A 71 2.37 10.50 -1.29
CA GLU A 71 2.26 11.89 -0.87
C GLU A 71 1.13 12.02 0.15
N ARG A 72 1.28 12.97 1.09
CA ARG A 72 0.22 13.26 2.04
C ARG A 72 -0.82 14.16 1.36
N VAL A 73 -2.03 13.63 1.24
CA VAL A 73 -3.21 14.36 0.77
C VAL A 73 -3.99 15.00 1.91
#